data_AF-A0A235I0F2-F1
#
_entry.id   AF-A0A235I0F2-F1
#
_cell.length_a   1.000
_cell.length_b   1.000
_cell.length_c   1.000
_cell.angle_alpha   90.00
_cell.angle_beta   90.00
_cell.angle_gamma   90.00
#
_symmetry.space_group_name_H-M   'P 1'
#
loop_
_entity.id
_entity.type
_entity.pdbx_description
1 polymer ?
#
loop_
_entity_poly.entity_id
_entity_poly.type
_entity_poly.pdbx_seq_one_letter_code
_entity_poly.pdbx_strand_id
1 'polypeptide(L)'
;MSETAKLLHPSVEKLVNEIVAVNHAWKVARELFGEDSPLSISSRDLKTCLQVRLLRSYAPEQVYLIEDKNGEGEPLYSLRFRKPIGGRLNAEHLPMRVAEEVLTDKELQQFQKI
;
A
#
# COMPACT_ATOMS: atom_id res chain seq x y z
N MET A 1 23.99 -8.52 9.88
CA MET A 1 23.44 -7.25 9.32
C MET A 1 23.44 -6.20 10.44
N SER A 2 23.93 -4.99 10.20
CA SER A 2 23.89 -3.90 11.20
C SER A 2 22.44 -3.47 11.49
N GLU A 3 22.19 -2.78 12.60
CA GLU A 3 20.87 -2.22 12.92
C GLU A 3 20.35 -1.28 11.83
N THR A 4 21.24 -0.49 11.21
CA THR A 4 20.91 0.38 10.09
C THR A 4 20.39 -0.39 8.88
N ALA A 5 20.98 -1.55 8.55
CA ALA A 5 20.49 -2.39 7.46
C ALA A 5 19.09 -2.96 7.74
N LYS A 6 18.77 -3.27 9.00
CA LYS A 6 17.42 -3.74 9.40
C LYS A 6 16.36 -2.62 9.32
N LEU A 7 16.75 -1.36 9.50
CA LEU A 7 15.86 -0.20 9.33
C LEU A 7 15.56 0.07 7.85
N LEU A 8 16.56 -0.08 6.99
CA LEU A 8 16.43 0.15 5.54
C LEU A 8 15.71 -1.01 4.83
N HIS A 9 15.81 -2.23 5.36
CA HIS A 9 15.17 -3.42 4.83
C HIS A 9 14.29 -4.10 5.91
N PRO A 10 13.13 -3.51 6.25
CA PRO A 10 12.18 -4.13 7.17
C PRO A 10 11.69 -5.46 6.58
N SER A 11 11.22 -6.38 7.42
CA SER A 11 10.51 -7.56 6.91
C SER A 11 9.23 -7.13 6.20
N VAL A 12 8.78 -7.94 5.25
CA VAL A 12 7.51 -7.71 4.54
C VAL A 12 6.34 -7.58 5.52
N GLU A 13 6.32 -8.40 6.57
CA GLU A 13 5.29 -8.35 7.61
C GLU A 13 5.30 -7.04 8.40
N LYS A 14 6.48 -6.52 8.75
CA LYS A 14 6.58 -5.22 9.42
C LYS A 14 6.02 -4.11 8.54
N LEU A 15 6.39 -4.09 7.26
CA LEU A 15 5.91 -3.08 6.32
C LEU A 15 4.39 -3.18 6.10
N VAL A 16 3.83 -4.39 6.02
CA VAL A 16 2.38 -4.62 5.95
C VAL A 16 1.67 -4.11 7.22
N ASN A 17 2.24 -4.33 8.41
CA ASN A 17 1.67 -3.83 9.65
C ASN A 17 1.70 -2.31 9.73
N GLU A 18 2.77 -1.66 9.25
CA GLU A 18 2.86 -0.21 9.14
C GLU A 18 1.79 0.35 8.19
N ILE A 19 1.61 -0.25 7.01
CA ILE A 19 0.57 0.17 6.04
C ILE A 19 -0.82 0.13 6.68
N VAL A 20 -1.16 -0.95 7.40
CA VAL A 20 -2.49 -1.08 8.01
C VAL A 20 -2.67 -0.10 9.17
N ALA A 21 -1.64 0.10 10.00
CA ALA A 21 -1.68 1.08 11.07
C ALA A 21 -1.92 2.51 10.54
N VAL A 22 -1.20 2.90 9.49
CA VAL A 22 -1.38 4.23 8.87
C VAL A 22 -2.72 4.34 8.15
N ASN A 23 -3.22 3.27 7.52
CA ASN A 23 -4.57 3.25 6.93
C ASN A 23 -5.67 3.44 7.99
N HIS A 24 -5.52 2.84 9.17
CA HIS A 24 -6.44 3.09 10.30
C HIS A 24 -6.34 4.53 10.79
N ALA A 25 -5.13 5.08 10.93
CA ALA A 25 -4.93 6.48 11.32
C ALA A 25 -5.57 7.44 10.31
N TRP A 26 -5.44 7.16 9.01
CA TRP A 26 -6.09 7.92 7.93
C TRP A 26 -7.62 7.89 8.04
N LYS A 27 -8.23 6.72 8.26
CA LYS A 27 -9.69 6.59 8.43
C LYS A 27 -10.17 7.43 9.62
N VAL A 28 -9.49 7.33 10.77
CA VAL A 28 -9.81 8.12 11.97
C VAL A 28 -9.62 9.62 11.71
N ALA A 29 -8.54 10.02 11.04
CA ALA A 29 -8.30 11.42 10.71
C ALA A 29 -9.39 11.99 9.79
N ARG A 30 -9.85 11.21 8.79
CA ARG A 30 -10.95 11.59 7.91
C ARG A 30 -12.25 11.78 8.67
N GLU A 31 -12.57 10.87 9.59
CA GLU A 31 -13.78 10.95 10.40
C GLU A 31 -13.77 12.17 11.35
N LEU A 32 -12.63 12.47 11.97
CA LEU A 32 -12.52 13.54 12.97
C LEU A 32 -12.33 14.94 12.37
N PHE A 33 -11.58 15.04 11.27
CA PHE A 33 -11.10 16.33 10.74
C PHE A 33 -11.57 16.61 9.31
N GLY A 34 -12.25 15.67 8.67
CA GLY A 34 -12.65 15.75 7.27
C GLY A 34 -11.57 15.26 6.31
N GLU A 35 -11.97 14.97 5.07
CA GLU A 35 -11.10 14.38 4.05
C GLU A 35 -9.96 15.30 3.61
N ASP A 36 -10.25 16.59 3.48
CA ASP A 36 -9.30 17.60 3.01
C ASP A 36 -8.41 18.17 4.13
N SER A 37 -8.48 17.62 5.34
CA SER A 37 -7.64 18.08 6.45
C SER A 37 -6.17 17.74 6.19
N PRO A 38 -5.21 18.57 6.65
CA PRO A 38 -3.78 18.25 6.55
C PRO A 38 -3.40 16.90 7.18
N LEU A 39 -4.10 16.49 8.24
CA LEU A 39 -3.87 15.19 8.90
C LEU A 39 -4.37 14.01 8.06
N SER A 40 -5.54 14.15 7.43
CA SER A 40 -6.08 13.16 6.51
C SER A 40 -5.18 13.01 5.28
N ILE A 41 -4.77 14.14 4.69
CA ILE A 41 -3.89 14.16 3.51
C ILE A 41 -2.54 13.53 3.84
N SER A 42 -1.85 13.97 4.90
CA SER A 42 -0.54 13.44 5.27
C SER A 42 -0.57 11.94 5.61
N SER A 43 -1.61 11.47 6.30
CA SER A 43 -1.77 10.04 6.62
C SER A 43 -2.03 9.20 5.37
N ARG A 44 -2.86 9.70 4.44
CA ARG A 44 -3.09 9.07 3.13
C ARG A 44 -1.79 8.94 2.36
N ASP A 45 -1.04 10.04 2.25
CA ASP A 45 0.18 10.09 1.45
C ASP A 45 1.27 9.19 2.05
N LEU A 46 1.39 9.14 3.38
CA LEU A 46 2.28 8.20 4.07
C LEU A 46 1.90 6.74 3.81
N LYS A 47 0.61 6.39 3.85
CA LYS A 47 0.13 5.05 3.47
C LYS A 47 0.57 4.72 2.04
N THR A 48 0.36 5.64 1.10
CA THR A 48 0.75 5.46 -0.30
C THR A 48 2.26 5.24 -0.44
N CYS A 49 3.09 6.04 0.24
CA CYS A 49 4.55 5.84 0.23
C CYS A 49 4.96 4.44 0.73
N LEU A 50 4.31 3.94 1.78
CA LEU A 50 4.59 2.61 2.32
C LEU A 50 4.13 1.50 1.35
N GLN A 51 2.99 1.67 0.69
CA GLN A 51 2.50 0.74 -0.34
C GLN A 51 3.45 0.70 -1.55
N VAL A 52 3.93 1.85 -2.02
CA VAL A 52 4.94 1.92 -3.10
C VAL A 52 6.24 1.25 -2.68
N ARG A 53 6.71 1.48 -1.45
CA ARG A 53 7.90 0.79 -0.91
C ARG A 53 7.71 -0.72 -0.89
N LEU A 54 6.53 -1.21 -0.50
CA LEU A 54 6.21 -2.64 -0.48
C LEU A 54 6.29 -3.24 -1.89
N LEU A 55 5.68 -2.58 -2.88
CA LEU A 55 5.71 -3.03 -4.27
C LEU A 55 7.14 -3.06 -4.83
N ARG A 56 7.89 -1.95 -4.71
CA ARG A 56 9.27 -1.88 -5.20
C ARG A 56 10.22 -2.88 -4.54
N SER A 57 9.91 -3.34 -3.34
CA SER A 57 10.78 -4.26 -2.59
C SER A 57 10.43 -5.74 -2.81
N TYR A 58 9.18 -6.05 -3.16
CA TYR A 58 8.65 -7.42 -3.06
C TYR A 58 7.73 -7.85 -4.21
N ALA A 59 7.42 -6.97 -5.16
CA ALA A 59 6.59 -7.31 -6.31
C ALA A 59 7.41 -7.70 -7.54
N PRO A 60 6.91 -8.65 -8.36
CA PRO A 60 5.64 -9.37 -8.22
C PRO A 60 5.72 -10.68 -7.40
N GLU A 61 6.86 -11.02 -6.81
CA GLU A 61 7.14 -12.35 -6.25
C GLU A 61 6.38 -12.64 -4.95
N GLN A 62 6.18 -11.65 -4.08
CA GLN A 62 5.44 -11.83 -2.82
C GLN A 62 4.17 -11.01 -2.77
N VAL A 63 4.19 -9.82 -3.38
CA VAL A 63 3.07 -8.88 -3.43
C VAL A 63 2.80 -8.52 -4.89
N TYR A 64 1.56 -8.28 -5.29
CA TYR A 64 1.23 -7.83 -6.64
C TYR A 64 -0.03 -6.97 -6.66
N LEU A 65 -0.16 -6.14 -7.68
CA LEU A 65 -1.37 -5.36 -7.97
C LEU A 65 -2.37 -6.22 -8.74
N ILE A 66 -3.63 -6.14 -8.32
CA ILE A 66 -4.77 -6.67 -9.07
C ILE A 66 -5.95 -5.71 -8.90
N GLU A 67 -6.68 -5.48 -9.98
CA GLU A 67 -7.90 -4.67 -9.96
C GLU A 67 -8.92 -5.30 -9.00
N ASP A 68 -9.51 -4.48 -8.13
CA ASP A 68 -10.64 -4.87 -7.29
C ASP A 68 -11.95 -4.64 -8.04
N LYS A 69 -12.50 -5.74 -8.57
CA LYS A 69 -13.74 -5.72 -9.36
C LYS A 69 -15.02 -5.62 -8.52
N ASN A 70 -14.90 -5.65 -7.20
CA ASN A 70 -16.06 -5.64 -6.30
C ASN A 70 -16.28 -4.27 -5.64
N GLY A 71 -15.41 -3.29 -5.90
CA GLY A 71 -15.54 -1.94 -5.34
C GLY A 71 -16.64 -1.14 -6.03
N GLU A 72 -17.46 -0.44 -5.25
CA GLU A 72 -18.32 0.64 -5.72
C GLU A 72 -17.56 1.98 -5.61
N GLY A 73 -17.61 2.81 -6.65
CA GLY A 73 -16.96 4.13 -6.66
C GLY A 73 -15.74 4.20 -7.58
N GLU A 74 -14.64 4.77 -7.09
CA GLU A 74 -13.41 4.90 -7.89
C GLU A 74 -12.74 3.52 -8.10
N PRO A 75 -12.11 3.27 -9.27
CA PRO A 75 -11.36 2.04 -9.50
C PRO A 75 -10.21 1.88 -8.52
N LEU A 76 -10.09 0.70 -7.90
CA LEU A 76 -9.08 0.38 -6.91
C LEU A 76 -8.20 -0.78 -7.36
N TYR A 77 -6.91 -0.70 -7.02
CA TYR A 77 -6.06 -1.88 -6.92
C TYR A 77 -6.08 -2.44 -5.49
N SER A 78 -6.13 -3.77 -5.36
CA SER A 78 -5.75 -4.48 -4.15
C SER A 78 -4.28 -4.90 -4.25
N LEU A 79 -3.47 -4.57 -3.24
CA LEU A 79 -2.10 -5.10 -3.11
C LEU A 79 -2.16 -6.50 -2.51
N ARG A 80 -2.29 -7.54 -3.33
CA ARG A 80 -2.48 -8.93 -2.89
C ARG A 80 -1.17 -9.63 -2.58
N PHE A 81 -1.23 -10.61 -1.69
CA PHE A 81 -0.08 -11.46 -1.37
C PHE A 81 -0.17 -12.82 -2.05
N ARG A 82 0.96 -13.36 -2.50
CA ARG A 82 1.02 -14.75 -3.02
C ARG A 82 0.82 -15.79 -1.93
N LYS A 83 1.23 -15.46 -0.70
CA LYS A 83 1.00 -16.25 0.51
C LYS A 83 0.51 -15.31 1.62
N PRO A 84 -0.34 -15.76 2.55
CA PRO A 84 -0.78 -14.90 3.65
C PRO A 84 0.41 -14.36 4.45
N ILE A 85 0.38 -13.08 4.79
CA ILE A 85 1.39 -12.39 5.61
C ILE A 85 0.68 -11.86 6.84
N GLY A 86 1.10 -12.28 8.04
CA GLY A 86 0.43 -11.90 9.29
C GLY A 86 -1.07 -12.25 9.30
N GLY A 87 -1.45 -13.36 8.65
CA GLY A 87 -2.86 -13.78 8.51
C GLY A 87 -3.69 -12.98 7.50
N ARG A 88 -3.11 -11.99 6.81
CA ARG A 88 -3.80 -11.16 5.82
C ARG A 88 -3.56 -11.67 4.40
N LEU A 89 -4.46 -11.29 3.48
CA LEU A 89 -4.36 -11.61 2.05
C LEU A 89 -3.98 -10.40 1.18
N ASN A 90 -3.95 -9.19 1.76
CA ASN A 90 -3.57 -7.96 1.08
C ASN A 90 -2.98 -6.89 2.03
N ALA A 91 -2.35 -5.87 1.44
CA ALA A 91 -1.85 -4.67 2.09
C ALA A 91 -2.71 -3.45 1.73
N GLU A 92 -4.02 -3.55 2.00
CA GLU A 92 -5.03 -2.53 1.71
C GLU A 92 -5.20 -2.19 0.22
N HIS A 93 -6.21 -1.36 -0.06
CA HIS A 93 -6.49 -0.85 -1.41
C HIS A 93 -5.73 0.45 -1.69
N LEU A 94 -5.42 0.66 -2.97
CA LEU A 94 -4.79 1.83 -3.55
C LEU A 94 -5.63 2.29 -4.77
N PRO A 95 -6.13 3.53 -4.81
CA PRO A 95 -6.84 4.02 -5.99
C PRO A 95 -5.99 3.96 -7.24
N MET A 96 -6.58 3.54 -8.38
CA MET A 96 -5.84 3.43 -9.64
C MET A 96 -5.26 4.77 -10.07
N ARG A 97 -6.03 5.86 -9.94
CA ARG A 97 -5.54 7.23 -10.18
C ARG A 97 -4.28 7.55 -9.38
N VAL A 98 -4.25 7.20 -8.09
CA VAL A 98 -3.09 7.44 -7.23
C VAL A 98 -1.91 6.56 -7.64
N ALA A 99 -2.17 5.30 -8.02
CA ALA A 99 -1.13 4.40 -8.51
C ALA A 99 -0.47 4.96 -9.80
N GLU A 100 -1.27 5.48 -10.72
CA GLU A 100 -0.83 6.14 -11.97
C GLU A 100 -0.06 7.44 -11.72
N GLU A 101 -0.32 8.14 -10.60
CA GLU A 101 0.43 9.35 -10.21
C GLU A 101 1.81 9.04 -9.61
N VAL A 102 1.97 7.92 -8.91
CA VAL A 102 3.18 7.62 -8.11
C VAL A 102 4.05 6.48 -8.66
N LEU A 103 3.54 5.71 -9.63
CA LEU A 103 4.24 4.62 -10.29
C LEU A 103 4.41 4.93 -11.77
N THR A 104 5.51 4.47 -12.35
CA THR A 104 5.69 4.51 -13.81
C THR A 104 4.87 3.42 -14.51
N ASP A 105 4.55 3.60 -15.79
CA ASP A 105 3.87 2.57 -16.60
C ASP A 105 4.59 1.22 -16.55
N LYS A 106 5.93 1.25 -16.56
CA LYS A 106 6.77 0.05 -16.43
C LYS A 106 6.56 -0.65 -15.09
N GLU A 107 6.50 0.12 -14.00
CA GLU A 107 6.21 -0.41 -12.66
C GLU A 107 4.80 -0.97 -12.57
N LEU A 108 3.80 -0.28 -13.13
CA LEU A 108 2.42 -0.76 -13.17
C LEU A 108 2.31 -2.10 -13.90
N GLN A 109 3.00 -2.26 -15.02
CA GLN A 109 3.07 -3.54 -15.74
C GLN A 109 3.85 -4.60 -14.95
N GLN A 110 5.00 -4.25 -14.37
CA GLN A 110 5.85 -5.17 -13.63
C GLN A 110 5.20 -5.68 -12.34
N PHE A 111 4.44 -4.83 -11.65
CA PHE A 111 3.84 -5.15 -10.35
C PHE A 111 2.52 -5.91 -10.46
N GLN A 112 1.97 -6.10 -11.67
CA GLN A 112 0.77 -6.91 -11.87
C GLN A 112 1.02 -8.40 -11.61
N LYS A 113 -0.08 -9.14 -11.41
CA LYS A 113 -0.03 -10.59 -11.27
C LYS A 113 0.45 -11.22 -12.60
N ILE A 114 1.69 -11.74 -12.60
CA ILE A 114 2.16 -12.72 -13.60
C ILE A 114 1.34 -14.00 -13.49
#